data_AF-A0A9W6RL85-F1
#
_entry.id   AF-A0A9W6RL85-F1
#
_cell.length_a   1.000
_cell.length_b   1.000
_cell.length_c   1.000
_cell.angle_alpha   90.00
_cell.angle_beta   90.00
_cell.angle_gamma   90.00
#
_symmetry.space_group_name_H-M   'P 1'
#
loop_
_entity.id
_entity.type
_entity.pdbx_description
1 polymer ?
#
loop_
_entity_poly.entity_id
_entity_poly.type
_entity_poly.pdbx_seq_one_letter_code
_entity_poly.pdbx_strand_id
1 'polypeptide(L)'
;MVAKRARTRRQTEGGPAARRTGRSIPDASGDSTRFTAPKATLLPESGWELRVGRGSRNRAALEVHTGDGLIDVAVADGLVAALIRGAVRGRRWSVAWGHLPRGGDVLVEFRSGNSMRRVPAITIAGAFWAAEVPGRFRSVVVTTAADRASFRLRRFRQHGTAGLRPQAS
;
A
#
# COMPACT_ATOMS: atom_id res chain seq x y z
N MET A 1 -32.08 28.59 43.61
CA MET A 1 -32.58 29.99 43.78
C MET A 1 -32.14 30.83 42.57
N VAL A 2 -32.97 31.82 42.16
CA VAL A 2 -32.61 33.14 41.57
C VAL A 2 -31.41 33.19 40.58
N ALA A 3 -31.59 33.23 39.24
CA ALA A 3 -31.88 34.39 38.35
C ALA A 3 -30.70 35.40 38.17
N LYS A 4 -30.42 36.05 37.02
CA LYS A 4 -31.22 36.71 35.94
C LYS A 4 -30.51 36.56 34.55
N ARG A 5 -31.16 36.50 33.35
CA ARG A 5 -31.61 37.57 32.40
C ARG A 5 -30.56 38.67 32.09
N ALA A 6 -30.37 39.22 30.88
CA ALA A 6 -31.24 39.46 29.68
C ALA A 6 -30.48 39.16 28.33
N ARG A 7 -30.97 39.18 27.07
CA ARG A 7 -31.90 40.04 26.25
C ARG A 7 -31.40 41.50 26.05
N THR A 8 -31.41 42.17 24.89
CA THR A 8 -31.82 41.90 23.46
C THR A 8 -30.88 42.69 22.49
N ARG A 9 -31.09 43.11 21.21
CA ARG A 9 -32.25 43.28 20.28
C ARG A 9 -31.91 42.94 18.80
N ARG A 10 -31.80 43.92 17.87
CA ARG A 10 -31.61 43.83 16.39
C ARG A 10 -31.28 45.21 15.78
N GLN A 11 -30.67 45.26 14.59
CA GLN A 11 -31.05 46.03 13.37
C GLN A 11 -30.22 45.45 12.19
N THR A 12 -30.74 45.07 11.00
CA THR A 12 -31.61 45.75 10.00
C THR A 12 -30.83 46.85 9.28
N GLU A 13 -30.65 46.93 7.95
CA GLU A 13 -30.88 46.13 6.73
C GLU A 13 -30.40 47.05 5.56
N GLY A 14 -30.16 46.53 4.34
CA GLY A 14 -29.86 47.41 3.19
C GLY A 14 -29.35 46.68 1.93
N GLY A 15 -30.19 46.63 0.89
CA GLY A 15 -29.80 46.29 -0.49
C GLY A 15 -30.10 47.46 -1.45
N PRO A 16 -30.35 47.25 -2.76
CA PRO A 16 -30.29 45.99 -3.52
C PRO A 16 -29.63 46.13 -4.94
N ALA A 17 -29.84 45.11 -5.79
CA ALA A 17 -29.95 45.20 -7.27
C ALA A 17 -28.68 45.31 -8.18
N ALA A 18 -28.13 44.14 -8.52
CA ALA A 18 -27.99 43.59 -9.89
C ALA A 18 -27.30 44.36 -11.06
N ARG A 19 -26.46 43.63 -11.83
CA ARG A 19 -26.79 43.19 -13.22
C ARG A 19 -25.74 42.31 -13.92
N ARG A 20 -26.22 41.54 -14.92
CA ARG A 20 -25.53 40.96 -16.10
C ARG A 20 -24.32 40.00 -15.92
N THR A 21 -24.63 38.70 -15.98
CA THR A 21 -24.10 37.76 -17.00
C THR A 21 -22.78 38.11 -17.72
N GLY A 22 -21.69 37.44 -17.33
CA GLY A 22 -20.50 37.22 -18.17
C GLY A 22 -20.23 35.72 -18.31
N ARG A 23 -20.69 35.09 -19.41
CA ARG A 23 -20.59 33.63 -19.60
C ARG A 23 -19.28 33.26 -20.30
N SER A 24 -18.18 33.30 -19.57
CA SER A 24 -16.91 32.71 -20.00
C SER A 24 -16.76 31.31 -19.43
N ILE A 25 -17.11 30.29 -20.22
CA ILE A 25 -16.68 28.92 -19.97
C ILE A 25 -15.32 28.79 -20.63
N PRO A 26 -14.19 28.71 -19.88
CA PRO A 26 -12.92 28.32 -20.47
C PRO A 26 -13.05 26.89 -20.97
N ASP A 27 -12.38 26.61 -22.09
CA ASP A 27 -12.57 25.39 -22.86
C ASP A 27 -12.35 24.13 -22.00
N ALA A 28 -13.31 23.20 -22.01
CA ALA A 28 -13.19 21.90 -21.35
C ALA A 28 -12.35 20.92 -22.21
N SER A 29 -11.31 21.45 -22.86
CA SER A 29 -10.29 20.70 -23.57
C SER A 29 -9.58 19.79 -22.57
N GLY A 30 -9.91 18.51 -22.65
CA GLY A 30 -9.64 17.57 -21.55
C GLY A 30 -8.16 17.29 -21.31
N ASP A 31 -7.58 17.96 -20.31
CA ASP A 31 -6.48 17.36 -19.54
C ASP A 31 -7.06 16.14 -18.81
N SER A 32 -7.04 15.00 -19.52
CA SER A 32 -7.17 13.67 -18.93
C SER A 32 -5.94 13.45 -18.06
N THR A 33 -5.99 14.05 -16.86
CA THR A 33 -4.86 14.22 -15.94
C THR A 33 -4.01 12.96 -15.94
N ARG A 34 -2.80 13.11 -16.49
CA ARG A 34 -1.96 11.97 -16.93
C ARG A 34 -1.99 10.89 -15.86
N PHE A 35 -2.54 9.72 -16.21
CA PHE A 35 -2.47 8.53 -15.38
C PHE A 35 -1.01 8.09 -15.30
N THR A 36 -0.25 8.77 -14.44
CA THR A 36 1.12 8.44 -14.08
C THR A 36 1.07 7.03 -13.55
N ALA A 37 1.53 6.07 -14.35
CA ALA A 37 1.48 4.66 -14.01
C ALA A 37 2.09 4.48 -12.60
N PRO A 38 1.41 3.78 -11.68
CA PRO A 38 1.79 3.76 -10.27
C PRO A 38 3.23 3.26 -10.16
N LYS A 39 4.14 4.15 -9.76
CA LYS A 39 5.59 3.89 -9.76
C LYS A 39 5.86 2.65 -8.91
N ALA A 40 6.14 1.54 -9.59
CA ALA A 40 6.27 0.26 -8.94
C ALA A 40 7.51 0.21 -8.04
N THR A 41 7.40 -0.53 -6.95
CA THR A 41 8.52 -0.79 -6.04
C THR A 41 9.09 -2.16 -6.38
N LEU A 42 10.29 -2.18 -6.95
CA LEU A 42 11.05 -3.39 -7.24
C LEU A 42 11.67 -3.93 -5.93
N LEU A 43 11.53 -5.23 -5.72
CA LEU A 43 12.20 -5.99 -4.66
C LEU A 43 13.49 -6.62 -5.22
N PRO A 44 14.69 -6.12 -4.87
CA PRO A 44 15.93 -6.45 -5.57
C PRO A 44 16.41 -7.90 -5.42
N GLU A 45 16.11 -8.60 -4.33
CA GLU A 45 16.61 -9.96 -4.09
C GLU A 45 15.77 -11.03 -4.80
N SER A 46 14.47 -10.77 -4.98
CA SER A 46 13.51 -11.65 -5.66
C SER A 46 13.24 -11.26 -7.12
N GLY A 47 13.51 -10.01 -7.50
CA GLY A 47 13.08 -9.43 -8.78
C GLY A 47 11.57 -9.23 -8.88
N TRP A 48 10.86 -9.20 -7.75
CA TRP A 48 9.41 -9.03 -7.70
C TRP A 48 9.01 -7.56 -7.76
N GLU A 49 7.81 -7.29 -8.27
CA GLU A 49 7.32 -5.94 -8.51
C GLU A 49 6.04 -5.68 -7.71
N LEU A 50 6.04 -4.62 -6.91
CA LEU A 50 4.90 -4.21 -6.10
C LEU A 50 4.23 -2.99 -6.73
N ARG A 51 2.95 -3.15 -7.12
CA ARG A 51 2.15 -2.09 -7.76
C ARG A 51 1.01 -1.63 -6.85
N VAL A 52 0.57 -0.39 -7.05
CA VAL A 52 -0.56 0.21 -6.32
C VAL A 52 -1.71 0.43 -7.30
N GLY A 53 -2.61 -0.55 -7.37
CA GLY A 53 -3.86 -0.47 -8.10
C GLY A 53 -4.98 0.22 -7.30
N ARG A 54 -6.18 0.23 -7.88
CA ARG A 54 -7.42 0.72 -7.25
C ARG A 54 -8.45 -0.41 -7.19
N GLY A 55 -8.79 -0.83 -5.98
CA GLY A 55 -9.88 -1.76 -5.71
C GLY A 55 -11.25 -1.08 -5.71
N SER A 56 -12.30 -1.88 -5.47
CA SER A 56 -13.68 -1.39 -5.41
C SER A 56 -13.85 -0.25 -4.38
N ARG A 57 -14.67 0.75 -4.75
CA ARG A 57 -14.84 2.03 -4.02
C ARG A 57 -13.56 2.89 -3.96
N ASN A 58 -12.71 2.84 -4.98
CA ASN A 58 -11.48 3.65 -5.11
C ASN A 58 -10.47 3.45 -3.96
N ARG A 59 -10.51 2.30 -3.27
CA ARG A 59 -9.57 1.96 -2.19
C ARG A 59 -8.25 1.51 -2.78
N ALA A 60 -7.14 1.88 -2.16
CA ALA A 60 -5.81 1.44 -2.61
C ALA A 60 -5.73 -0.11 -2.59
N ALA A 61 -5.11 -0.69 -3.61
CA ALA A 61 -4.83 -2.11 -3.69
C ALA A 61 -3.34 -2.35 -3.91
N LEU A 62 -2.69 -3.10 -3.03
CA LEU A 62 -1.35 -3.64 -3.26
C LEU A 62 -1.48 -4.88 -4.14
N GLU A 63 -0.81 -4.86 -5.28
CA GLU A 63 -0.66 -5.99 -6.18
C GLU A 63 0.78 -6.52 -6.08
N VAL A 64 0.95 -7.82 -5.85
CA VAL A 64 2.26 -8.48 -5.76
C VAL A 64 2.50 -9.25 -7.06
N HIS A 65 3.37 -8.71 -7.92
CA HIS A 65 3.73 -9.29 -9.21
C HIS A 65 5.09 -10.00 -9.16
N THR A 66 5.21 -11.02 -9.99
CA THR A 66 6.43 -11.79 -10.26
C THR A 66 6.70 -11.78 -11.76
N GLY A 67 7.85 -12.31 -12.21
CA GLY A 67 8.08 -12.53 -13.65
C GLY A 67 7.06 -13.47 -14.31
N ASP A 68 6.37 -14.30 -13.52
CA ASP A 68 5.30 -15.21 -13.97
C ASP A 68 3.89 -14.55 -13.86
N GLY A 69 3.80 -13.29 -13.43
CA GLY A 69 2.55 -12.53 -13.24
C GLY A 69 2.13 -12.28 -11.78
N LEU A 70 0.89 -11.83 -11.61
CA LEU A 70 0.25 -11.44 -10.33
C LEU A 70 -0.01 -12.66 -9.43
N ILE A 71 0.40 -12.61 -8.16
CA ILE A 71 0.26 -13.74 -7.20
C ILE A 71 -0.56 -13.46 -5.93
N ASP A 72 -0.76 -12.20 -5.55
CA ASP A 72 -1.65 -11.79 -4.44
C ASP A 72 -2.12 -10.34 -4.62
N VAL A 73 -3.28 -10.03 -4.06
CA VAL A 73 -3.85 -8.67 -3.98
C VAL A 73 -4.37 -8.42 -2.57
N ALA A 74 -3.97 -7.30 -1.97
CA ALA A 74 -4.48 -6.80 -0.71
C ALA A 74 -5.18 -5.45 -0.92
N VAL A 75 -6.36 -5.23 -0.33
CA VAL A 75 -7.15 -3.99 -0.53
C VAL A 75 -7.34 -3.28 0.80
N ALA A 76 -6.98 -1.98 0.86
CA ALA A 76 -7.06 -1.15 2.05
C ALA A 76 -8.50 -1.08 2.60
N ASP A 77 -8.61 -0.95 3.93
CA ASP A 77 -9.89 -0.98 4.68
C ASP A 77 -10.83 -2.10 4.20
N GLY A 78 -10.27 -3.31 4.03
CA GLY A 78 -11.01 -4.54 3.74
C GLY A 78 -11.35 -5.34 5.01
N LEU A 79 -12.40 -6.16 4.94
CA LEU A 79 -12.86 -7.05 6.03
C LEU A 79 -11.80 -8.06 6.52
N VAL A 80 -10.69 -8.24 5.80
CA VAL A 80 -9.61 -9.18 6.11
C VAL A 80 -8.25 -8.48 6.07
N ALA A 81 -8.17 -7.28 6.65
CA ALA A 81 -6.94 -6.50 6.76
C ALA A 81 -5.98 -7.12 7.78
N ALA A 82 -5.12 -8.04 7.34
CA ALA A 82 -4.15 -8.74 8.18
C ALA A 82 -2.79 -8.02 8.26
N LEU A 83 -2.20 -7.94 9.46
CA LEU A 83 -0.84 -7.41 9.67
C LEU A 83 0.20 -8.17 8.84
N ILE A 84 0.04 -9.49 8.67
CA ILE A 84 0.77 -10.27 7.67
C ILE A 84 -0.26 -10.86 6.69
N ARG A 85 -0.21 -10.43 5.44
CA ARG A 85 -1.04 -10.96 4.35
C ARG A 85 -0.38 -12.16 3.68
N GLY A 86 0.91 -12.05 3.39
CA GLY A 86 1.69 -13.10 2.73
C GLY A 86 3.15 -13.07 3.13
N ALA A 87 3.78 -14.26 3.12
CA ALA A 87 5.23 -14.38 3.22
C ALA A 87 5.72 -15.61 2.46
N VAL A 88 6.75 -15.40 1.65
CA VAL A 88 7.23 -16.34 0.63
C VAL A 88 8.76 -16.32 0.56
N ARG A 89 9.37 -17.45 0.16
CA ARG A 89 10.83 -17.57 -0.02
C ARG A 89 11.20 -18.31 -1.28
N GLY A 90 12.21 -17.82 -1.98
CA GLY A 90 12.84 -18.48 -3.12
C GLY A 90 13.98 -19.41 -2.70
N ARG A 91 14.99 -19.52 -3.58
CA ARG A 91 16.24 -20.23 -3.29
C ARG A 91 17.19 -19.42 -2.42
N ARG A 92 17.31 -18.10 -2.67
CA ARG A 92 18.29 -17.20 -2.03
C ARG A 92 17.68 -15.97 -1.34
N TRP A 93 16.36 -15.79 -1.37
CA TRP A 93 15.66 -14.62 -0.83
C TRP A 93 14.43 -15.01 0.01
N SER A 94 13.95 -14.07 0.83
CA SER A 94 12.72 -14.16 1.61
C SER A 94 11.98 -12.82 1.61
N VAL A 95 10.68 -12.84 1.32
CA VAL A 95 9.80 -11.66 1.17
C VAL A 95 8.57 -11.83 2.06
N ALA A 96 8.07 -10.72 2.63
CA ALA A 96 6.80 -10.67 3.36
C ALA A 96 6.07 -9.34 3.11
N TRP A 97 4.74 -9.34 3.18
CA TRP A 97 3.89 -8.16 3.00
C TRP A 97 2.61 -8.24 3.82
N GLY A 98 1.99 -7.09 4.07
CA GLY A 98 0.76 -6.97 4.85
C GLY A 98 0.16 -5.58 4.84
N HIS A 99 -0.90 -5.40 5.63
CA HIS A 99 -1.50 -4.09 5.87
C HIS A 99 -0.68 -3.32 6.90
N LEU A 100 -0.51 -2.02 6.67
CA LEU A 100 0.13 -1.10 7.61
C LEU A 100 -0.91 -0.67 8.67
N PRO A 101 -0.70 -0.91 9.97
CA PRO A 101 -1.59 -0.38 11.00
C PRO A 101 -1.55 1.15 11.04
N ARG A 102 -2.67 1.76 11.44
CA ARG A 102 -2.80 3.23 11.45
C ARG A 102 -1.81 3.85 12.43
N GLY A 103 -0.87 4.66 11.91
CA GLY A 103 0.06 5.47 12.69
C GLY A 103 1.21 4.70 13.36
N GLY A 104 1.58 3.51 12.87
CA GLY A 104 2.67 2.72 13.46
C GLY A 104 3.67 2.19 12.44
N ASP A 105 4.96 2.28 12.77
CA ASP A 105 6.03 1.57 12.06
C ASP A 105 5.93 0.05 12.21
N VAL A 106 6.51 -0.67 11.25
CA VAL A 106 6.49 -2.14 11.18
C VAL A 106 7.92 -2.67 11.20
N LEU A 107 8.28 -3.36 12.29
CA LEU A 107 9.55 -4.07 12.42
C LEU A 107 9.37 -5.52 11.95
N VAL A 108 10.14 -5.93 10.95
CA VAL A 108 10.07 -7.27 10.35
C VAL A 108 11.30 -8.09 10.72
N GLU A 109 11.09 -9.29 11.25
CA GLU A 109 12.15 -10.21 11.68
C GLU A 109 11.99 -11.58 11.02
N PHE A 110 12.86 -11.88 10.05
CA PHE A 110 12.93 -13.19 9.38
C PHE A 110 13.77 -14.18 10.22
N ARG A 111 13.31 -15.43 10.34
CA ARG A 111 13.88 -16.46 11.23
C ARG A 111 14.03 -17.83 10.56
N SER A 112 15.11 -18.55 10.86
CA SER A 112 15.32 -19.96 10.48
C SER A 112 16.33 -20.64 11.40
N GLY A 113 15.86 -21.43 12.36
CA GLY A 113 16.75 -21.98 13.40
C GLY A 113 17.38 -20.83 14.18
N ASN A 114 18.69 -20.90 14.40
CA ASN A 114 19.44 -19.88 15.13
C ASN A 114 19.71 -18.62 14.27
N SER A 115 19.44 -18.65 12.95
CA SER A 115 19.62 -17.51 12.06
C SER A 115 18.41 -16.57 12.11
N MET A 116 18.66 -15.29 12.37
CA MET A 116 17.65 -14.23 12.44
C MET A 116 18.15 -12.97 11.70
N ARG A 117 17.26 -12.24 11.02
CA ARG A 117 17.56 -10.94 10.43
C ARG A 117 16.37 -9.99 10.61
N ARG A 118 16.61 -8.83 11.21
CA ARG A 118 15.68 -7.70 11.25
C ARG A 118 15.89 -6.82 10.02
N VAL A 119 14.81 -6.24 9.51
CA VAL A 119 14.81 -5.15 8.54
C VAL A 119 13.65 -4.19 8.84
N PRO A 120 13.79 -2.88 8.53
CA PRO A 120 12.64 -1.99 8.44
C PRO A 120 11.74 -2.44 7.30
N ALA A 121 10.43 -2.23 7.43
CA ALA A 121 9.51 -2.41 6.32
C ALA A 121 9.51 -1.18 5.39
N ILE A 122 9.29 -1.42 4.10
CA ILE A 122 8.99 -0.40 3.11
C ILE A 122 7.49 -0.11 3.17
N THR A 123 7.12 1.12 3.51
CA THR A 123 5.73 1.59 3.49
C THR A 123 5.28 1.87 2.05
N ILE A 124 4.14 1.30 1.65
CA ILE A 124 3.58 1.40 0.31
C ILE A 124 2.20 2.04 0.37
N ALA A 125 2.02 3.16 -0.33
CA ALA A 125 0.79 3.96 -0.38
C ALA A 125 0.18 4.36 0.98
N GLY A 126 0.97 4.33 2.07
CA GLY A 126 0.50 4.63 3.43
C GLY A 126 -0.50 3.61 4.03
N ALA A 127 -0.77 2.50 3.33
CA ALA A 127 -1.78 1.51 3.71
C ALA A 127 -1.25 0.06 3.76
N PHE A 128 -0.06 -0.18 3.21
CA PHE A 128 0.57 -1.48 3.13
C PHE A 128 2.05 -1.39 3.52
N TRP A 129 2.63 -2.53 3.84
CA TRP A 129 4.07 -2.67 4.03
C TRP A 129 4.58 -3.91 3.26
N ALA A 130 5.85 -3.86 2.85
CA ALA A 130 6.59 -5.01 2.36
C ALA A 130 8.01 -5.02 2.93
N ALA A 131 8.62 -6.19 3.04
CA ALA A 131 10.00 -6.35 3.46
C ALA A 131 10.65 -7.55 2.75
N GLU A 132 11.94 -7.41 2.45
CA GLU A 132 12.74 -8.42 1.75
C GLU A 132 14.10 -8.58 2.43
N VAL A 133 14.65 -9.79 2.38
CA VAL A 133 16.03 -10.09 2.76
C VAL A 133 16.65 -11.15 1.84
N PRO A 134 17.97 -11.06 1.55
CA PRO A 134 18.72 -12.21 1.11
C PRO A 134 18.82 -13.23 2.25
N GLY A 135 18.84 -14.50 1.90
CA GLY A 135 18.73 -15.64 2.81
C GLY A 135 17.38 -16.36 2.69
N ARG A 136 17.39 -17.66 2.98
CA ARG A 136 16.24 -18.57 2.84
C ARG A 136 15.65 -18.91 4.21
N PHE A 137 14.95 -17.95 4.79
CA PHE A 137 14.36 -18.08 6.14
C PHE A 137 13.18 -19.08 6.15
N ARG A 138 12.52 -19.29 7.29
CA ARG A 138 11.43 -20.28 7.47
C ARG A 138 10.14 -19.65 8.00
N SER A 139 10.25 -18.61 8.81
CA SER A 139 9.14 -17.81 9.33
C SER A 139 9.52 -16.33 9.36
N VAL A 140 8.51 -15.48 9.42
CA VAL A 140 8.64 -14.05 9.71
C VAL A 140 7.84 -13.75 10.97
N VAL A 141 8.36 -12.87 11.81
CA VAL A 141 7.64 -12.22 12.91
C VAL A 141 7.53 -10.75 12.54
N VAL A 142 6.36 -10.16 12.75
CA VAL A 142 6.09 -8.76 12.45
C VAL A 142 5.54 -8.11 13.70
N THR A 143 6.20 -7.04 14.14
CA THR A 143 5.90 -6.35 15.39
C THR A 143 5.63 -4.87 15.10
N THR A 144 4.61 -4.34 15.77
CA THR A 144 4.26 -2.91 15.80
C THR A 144 4.12 -2.46 17.25
N ALA A 145 3.75 -1.20 17.50
CA ALA A 145 3.49 -0.71 18.86
C ALA A 145 2.30 -1.39 19.56
N ALA A 146 1.35 -1.99 18.81
CA ALA A 146 0.10 -2.52 19.34
C ALA A 146 -0.13 -4.03 19.09
N ASP A 147 0.52 -4.62 18.09
CA ASP A 147 0.29 -6.02 17.67
C ASP A 147 1.61 -6.71 17.24
N ARG A 148 1.63 -8.04 17.37
CA ARG A 148 2.75 -8.91 16.99
C ARG A 148 2.26 -10.22 16.36
N ALA A 149 2.32 -10.29 15.04
CA ALA A 149 1.97 -11.47 14.27
C ALA A 149 3.20 -12.35 13.93
N SER A 150 2.97 -13.61 13.55
CA SER A 150 4.00 -14.47 12.93
C SER A 150 3.43 -15.37 11.85
N PHE A 151 4.24 -15.68 10.83
CA PHE A 151 3.79 -16.44 9.65
C PHE A 151 4.91 -17.35 9.10
N ARG A 152 4.53 -18.50 8.53
CA ARG A 152 5.47 -19.48 7.96
C ARG A 152 5.64 -19.26 6.46
N LEU A 153 6.88 -19.03 6.00
CA LEU A 153 7.15 -18.68 4.60
C LEU A 153 6.89 -19.87 3.66
N ARG A 154 5.90 -19.69 2.78
CA ARG A 154 5.60 -20.62 1.68
C ARG A 154 6.82 -20.68 0.75
N ARG A 155 7.14 -21.87 0.23
CA ARG A 155 8.22 -22.00 -0.77
C ARG A 155 7.69 -21.50 -2.10
N PHE A 156 8.27 -20.46 -2.67
CA PHE A 156 8.09 -20.20 -4.10
C PHE A 156 8.83 -21.29 -4.88
N ARG A 157 8.22 -21.78 -5.96
CA ARG A 157 8.93 -22.45 -7.03
C ARG A 157 8.88 -21.47 -8.19
N GLN A 158 10.00 -20.82 -8.51
CA GLN A 158 10.15 -20.27 -9.85
C GLN A 158 10.02 -21.45 -10.80
N HIS A 159 9.05 -21.40 -11.71
CA HIS A 159 9.14 -22.26 -12.88
C HIS A 159 10.38 -21.80 -13.65
N GLY A 160 11.23 -22.74 -14.05
CA GLY A 160 12.44 -22.38 -14.78
C GLY A 160 12.01 -21.82 -16.12
N THR A 161 12.18 -20.51 -16.33
CA THR A 161 12.01 -19.89 -17.63
C THR A 161 12.94 -20.63 -18.58
N ALA A 162 12.37 -21.42 -19.50
CA ALA A 162 13.16 -22.24 -20.40
C ALA A 162 14.07 -21.29 -21.20
N GLY A 163 15.38 -21.53 -21.13
CA GLY A 163 16.36 -20.52 -21.52
C GLY A 163 16.19 -20.11 -22.98
N LEU A 164 15.76 -18.87 -23.20
CA LEU A 164 15.95 -18.16 -24.46
C LEU A 164 17.46 -18.04 -24.69
N ARG A 165 18.04 -19.06 -25.32
CA ARG A 165 19.39 -18.99 -25.86
C ARG A 165 19.40 -17.84 -26.88
N PRO A 166 20.37 -16.93 -26.84
CA PRO A 166 20.64 -16.12 -28.02
C PRO A 166 21.00 -17.08 -29.15
N GLN A 167 20.28 -16.98 -30.27
CA GLN A 167 20.76 -17.53 -31.54
C GLN A 167 21.99 -16.71 -31.91
N ALA A 168 23.15 -17.35 -31.99
CA ALA A 168 24.32 -16.75 -32.59
C ALA A 168 24.23 -16.97 -34.10
N SER A 169 24.34 -15.88 -34.86
CA SER A 169 24.58 -15.90 -36.31
C SER A 169 26.07 -15.92 -36.61
#